data_AF-A0A840E0N9-F1
#
_entry.id   AF-A0A840E0N9-F1
#
_cell.length_a   1.000
_cell.length_b   1.000
_cell.length_c   1.000
_cell.angle_alpha   90.00
_cell.angle_beta   90.00
_cell.angle_gamma   90.00
#
_symmetry.space_group_name_H-M   'P 1'
#
loop_
_entity.id
_entity.type
_entity.pdbx_description
1 polymer ?
#
loop_
_entity_poly.entity_id
_entity_poly.type
_entity_poly.pdbx_seq_one_letter_code
_entity_poly.pdbx_strand_id
1 'polypeptide(L)'
;MSKSDKYTTIHYHKYLELDALLSLQKPRSTAAGETAHDETLFIIMHQVYELWFKQILTELDSVLLLFREERVREDNMHTVLLRLRRITTIIDLLIEQIRVMETMTPLDFLDFRDYLFPASGFQSVQFRMVEATLGLREEDRITYHGKSYKIVFTEEQQARLHDIETGGSLFELIEKWLERTPFLRFGDFDFLAAYQEAVDRMIGHEQAQISNSQLSDSMKEMRSRMVGDSSTYFKHVLDREEHERMVASGEARLSYDATIAALLINLYRDQPILNIPFNLLTELLNIDEGLTTWRYRHAQMVMRMIGNKIGTGGSSGHDYLARTAEQHKIFRDLHNISSLLIPRSSLPDLPPAVERGLGFHFRNT
;
A
#
# COMPACT_ATOMS: atom_id res chain seq x y z
N MET A 1 6.84 -24.30 -28.92
CA MET A 1 7.85 -25.28 -28.50
C MET A 1 7.20 -26.65 -28.44
N SER A 2 7.74 -27.64 -29.15
CA SER A 2 7.23 -29.01 -29.06
C SER A 2 7.67 -29.63 -27.72
N LYS A 3 7.02 -30.72 -27.26
CA LYS A 3 7.44 -31.42 -26.03
C LYS A 3 8.91 -31.91 -26.07
N SER A 4 9.54 -32.00 -27.24
CA SER A 4 10.97 -32.35 -27.37
C SER A 4 11.94 -31.20 -27.07
N ASP A 5 11.48 -29.94 -27.10
CA ASP A 5 12.35 -28.76 -26.85
C ASP A 5 12.57 -28.47 -25.35
N LYS A 6 11.84 -29.19 -24.48
CA LYS A 6 11.80 -28.98 -23.02
C LYS A 6 13.13 -29.34 -22.33
N TYR A 7 14.03 -30.05 -23.02
CA TYR A 7 15.32 -30.52 -22.51
C TYR A 7 16.52 -30.01 -23.33
N THR A 8 16.38 -28.87 -24.00
CA THR A 8 17.51 -28.22 -24.67
C THR A 8 18.47 -27.61 -23.63
N THR A 9 19.78 -27.63 -23.91
CA THR A 9 20.79 -27.03 -23.06
C THR A 9 20.63 -25.50 -23.07
N ILE A 10 20.03 -24.96 -22.01
CA ILE A 10 19.86 -23.52 -21.83
C ILE A 10 21.14 -22.97 -21.18
N HIS A 11 21.84 -22.06 -21.88
CA HIS A 11 23.00 -21.35 -21.32
C HIS A 11 22.55 -20.08 -20.59
N TYR A 12 23.05 -19.87 -19.36
CA TYR A 12 22.73 -18.72 -18.49
C TYR A 12 22.74 -17.37 -19.22
N HIS A 13 23.82 -17.10 -19.96
CA HIS A 13 24.02 -15.84 -20.69
C HIS A 13 22.95 -15.59 -21.75
N LYS A 14 22.51 -16.65 -22.44
CA LYS A 14 21.43 -16.58 -23.45
C LYS A 14 20.06 -16.48 -22.81
N TYR A 15 19.83 -17.20 -21.71
CA TYR A 15 18.54 -17.20 -21.02
C TYR A 15 18.18 -15.83 -20.45
N LEU A 16 19.16 -15.12 -19.89
CA LEU A 16 18.96 -13.78 -19.31
C LEU A 16 19.21 -12.65 -20.32
N GLU A 17 19.49 -12.98 -21.58
CA GLU A 17 19.81 -12.01 -22.64
C GLU A 17 20.88 -10.99 -22.22
N LEU A 18 21.98 -11.46 -21.60
CA LEU A 18 22.96 -10.58 -20.96
C LEU A 18 23.70 -9.67 -21.95
N ASP A 19 23.89 -10.08 -23.20
CA ASP A 19 24.47 -9.21 -24.23
C ASP A 19 23.60 -7.97 -24.48
N ALA A 20 22.28 -8.14 -24.47
CA ALA A 20 21.35 -7.03 -24.60
C ALA A 20 21.33 -6.21 -23.30
N LEU A 21 21.12 -6.85 -22.15
CA LEU A 21 20.98 -6.16 -20.86
C LEU A 21 22.23 -5.34 -20.49
N LEU A 22 23.43 -5.89 -20.68
CA LEU A 22 24.71 -5.28 -20.31
C LEU A 22 25.25 -4.31 -21.40
N SER A 23 24.50 -4.06 -22.46
CA SER A 23 24.84 -3.05 -23.49
C SER A 23 23.93 -1.81 -23.45
N LEU A 24 22.99 -1.75 -22.51
CA LEU A 24 22.05 -0.64 -22.37
C LEU A 24 22.63 0.58 -21.65
N GLN A 25 23.78 0.44 -20.98
CA GLN A 25 24.39 1.50 -20.17
C GLN A 25 25.16 2.48 -21.08
N LYS A 26 24.48 3.54 -21.53
CA LYS A 26 25.01 4.53 -22.50
C LYS A 26 25.04 5.94 -21.91
N PRO A 27 26.13 6.33 -21.23
CA PRO A 27 26.29 7.69 -20.67
C PRO A 27 26.22 8.78 -21.74
N ARG A 28 25.41 9.82 -21.51
CA ARG A 28 25.28 10.98 -22.40
C ARG A 28 26.50 11.90 -22.32
N SER A 29 27.16 12.00 -21.17
CA SER A 29 28.43 12.75 -21.02
C SER A 29 29.47 12.23 -22.00
N THR A 30 29.65 10.90 -22.07
CA THR A 30 30.59 10.25 -22.99
C THR A 30 30.25 10.52 -24.46
N ALA A 31 28.96 10.51 -24.81
CA ALA A 31 28.53 10.85 -26.16
C ALA A 31 28.76 12.34 -26.51
N ALA A 32 28.81 13.21 -25.50
CA ALA A 32 29.12 14.64 -25.64
C ALA A 32 30.64 14.94 -25.59
N GLY A 33 31.49 13.93 -25.43
CA GLY A 33 32.94 14.09 -25.35
C GLY A 33 33.49 14.39 -23.95
N GLU A 34 32.62 14.43 -22.93
CA GLU A 34 32.98 14.60 -21.53
C GLU A 34 32.99 13.25 -20.80
N THR A 35 33.64 13.17 -19.64
CA THR A 35 33.65 11.93 -18.84
C THR A 35 33.13 12.21 -17.44
N ALA A 36 31.86 11.88 -17.20
CA ALA A 36 31.29 11.81 -15.86
C ALA A 36 31.17 10.33 -15.43
N HIS A 37 32.07 9.90 -14.56
CA HIS A 37 32.17 8.49 -14.13
C HIS A 37 30.85 7.97 -13.54
N ASP A 38 30.25 8.75 -12.65
CA ASP A 38 29.07 8.37 -11.87
C ASP A 38 27.76 8.35 -12.69
N GLU A 39 27.77 8.82 -13.94
CA GLU A 39 26.60 8.71 -14.81
C GLU A 39 26.24 7.23 -15.08
N THR A 40 27.24 6.34 -15.15
CA THR A 40 26.99 4.90 -15.30
C THR A 40 26.27 4.32 -14.07
N LEU A 41 26.68 4.72 -12.87
CA LEU A 41 25.99 4.36 -11.62
C LEU A 41 24.54 4.84 -11.65
N PHE A 42 24.33 6.10 -12.05
CA PHE A 42 22.99 6.66 -12.18
C PHE A 42 22.11 5.84 -13.11
N ILE A 43 22.61 5.46 -14.30
CA ILE A 43 21.87 4.64 -15.27
C ILE A 43 21.55 3.26 -14.71
N ILE A 44 22.56 2.54 -14.18
CA ILE A 44 22.37 1.18 -13.64
C ILE A 44 21.33 1.18 -12.52
N MET A 45 21.41 2.12 -11.59
CA MET A 45 20.44 2.23 -10.50
C MET A 45 19.01 2.36 -11.01
N HIS A 46 18.76 3.26 -11.97
CA HIS A 46 17.41 3.45 -12.53
C HIS A 46 16.94 2.23 -13.35
N GLN A 47 17.84 1.55 -14.06
CA GLN A 47 17.50 0.30 -14.76
C GLN A 47 17.10 -0.80 -13.78
N VAL A 48 17.79 -0.94 -12.64
CA VAL A 48 17.45 -1.90 -11.59
C VAL A 48 16.08 -1.55 -10.97
N TYR A 49 15.78 -0.27 -10.71
CA TYR A 49 14.42 0.15 -10.29
C TYR A 49 13.35 -0.30 -11.30
N GLU A 50 13.55 -0.05 -12.59
CA GLU A 50 12.59 -0.40 -13.64
C GLU A 50 12.41 -1.92 -13.80
N LEU A 51 13.46 -2.73 -13.57
CA LEU A 51 13.35 -4.19 -13.52
C LEU A 51 12.51 -4.65 -12.33
N TRP A 52 12.70 -4.04 -11.15
CA TRP A 52 11.88 -4.35 -9.98
C TRP A 52 10.43 -3.88 -10.13
N PHE A 53 10.18 -2.72 -10.72
CA PHE A 53 8.81 -2.27 -11.02
C PHE A 53 8.11 -3.24 -11.97
N LYS A 54 8.80 -3.75 -12.99
CA LYS A 54 8.27 -4.81 -13.85
C LYS A 54 7.91 -6.07 -13.06
N GLN A 55 8.75 -6.48 -12.11
CA GLN A 55 8.45 -7.63 -11.26
C GLN A 55 7.24 -7.37 -10.36
N ILE A 56 7.15 -6.19 -9.71
CA ILE A 56 6.01 -5.81 -8.89
C ILE A 56 4.72 -5.84 -9.71
N LEU A 57 4.72 -5.26 -10.92
CA LEU A 57 3.57 -5.30 -11.82
C LEU A 57 3.18 -6.74 -12.19
N THR A 58 4.16 -7.61 -12.43
CA THR A 58 3.91 -9.03 -12.71
C THR A 58 3.22 -9.73 -11.53
N GLU A 59 3.64 -9.44 -10.30
CA GLU A 59 2.98 -9.97 -9.10
C GLU A 59 1.58 -9.40 -8.92
N LEU A 60 1.41 -8.09 -9.09
CA LEU A 60 0.13 -7.40 -8.97
C LEU A 60 -0.87 -7.93 -10.00
N ASP A 61 -0.50 -8.03 -11.27
CA ASP A 61 -1.37 -8.58 -12.32
C ASP A 61 -1.86 -9.98 -11.96
N SER A 62 -0.97 -10.79 -11.39
CA SER A 62 -1.31 -12.14 -10.96
C SER A 62 -2.21 -12.16 -9.71
N VAL A 63 -2.06 -11.22 -8.79
CA VAL A 63 -2.97 -11.04 -7.64
C VAL A 63 -4.34 -10.57 -8.11
N LEU A 64 -4.40 -9.55 -8.96
CA LEU A 64 -5.64 -9.02 -9.55
C LEU A 64 -6.43 -10.13 -10.26
N LEU A 65 -5.75 -10.98 -11.03
CA LEU A 65 -6.38 -12.13 -11.70
C LEU A 65 -7.08 -13.07 -10.69
N LEU A 66 -6.42 -13.38 -9.56
CA LEU A 66 -6.97 -14.28 -8.54
C LEU A 66 -8.16 -13.67 -7.78
N PHE A 67 -8.24 -12.33 -7.69
CA PHE A 67 -9.35 -11.63 -7.04
C PHE A 67 -10.52 -11.30 -7.97
N ARG A 68 -10.30 -11.26 -9.29
CA ARG A 68 -11.35 -11.01 -10.29
C ARG A 68 -12.31 -12.18 -10.44
N GLU A 69 -11.98 -13.36 -9.94
CA GLU A 69 -12.91 -14.50 -9.90
C GLU A 69 -14.13 -14.17 -9.03
N GLU A 70 -15.33 -14.56 -9.49
CA GLU A 70 -16.60 -14.32 -8.77
C GLU A 70 -16.56 -14.88 -7.34
N ARG A 71 -15.88 -16.02 -7.17
CA ARG A 71 -15.52 -16.60 -5.88
C ARG A 71 -14.01 -16.68 -5.78
N VAL A 72 -13.42 -15.91 -4.87
CA VAL A 72 -12.00 -16.06 -4.50
C VAL A 72 -11.86 -17.40 -3.79
N ARG A 73 -11.20 -18.35 -4.44
CA ARG A 73 -10.98 -19.67 -3.85
C ARG A 73 -10.01 -19.57 -2.68
N GLU A 74 -10.30 -20.27 -1.58
CA GLU A 74 -9.49 -20.24 -0.36
C GLU A 74 -8.05 -20.75 -0.59
N ASP A 75 -7.87 -21.70 -1.52
CA ASP A 75 -6.55 -22.21 -1.92
C ASP A 75 -5.68 -21.15 -2.63
N ASN A 76 -6.30 -20.14 -3.25
CA ASN A 76 -5.60 -19.01 -3.85
C ASN A 76 -5.12 -17.99 -2.81
N MET A 77 -5.75 -17.91 -1.63
CA MET A 77 -5.44 -16.88 -0.63
C MET A 77 -4.00 -16.97 -0.12
N HIS A 78 -3.47 -18.19 0.04
CA HIS A 78 -2.07 -18.36 0.40
C HIS A 78 -1.12 -17.87 -0.70
N THR A 79 -1.45 -18.17 -1.97
CA THR A 79 -0.66 -17.71 -3.12
C THR A 79 -0.66 -16.19 -3.21
N VAL A 80 -1.82 -15.55 -3.03
CA VAL A 80 -1.94 -14.09 -2.96
C VAL A 80 -1.04 -13.53 -1.87
N LEU A 81 -1.12 -14.05 -0.65
CA LEU A 81 -0.31 -13.59 0.47
C LEU A 81 1.19 -13.67 0.17
N LEU A 82 1.66 -14.79 -0.41
CA LEU A 82 3.06 -14.96 -0.78
C LEU A 82 3.53 -13.96 -1.85
N ARG A 83 2.65 -13.57 -2.78
CA ARG A 83 2.96 -12.57 -3.81
C ARG A 83 2.99 -11.16 -3.25
N LEU A 84 2.05 -10.80 -2.36
CA LEU A 84 2.07 -9.52 -1.65
C LEU A 84 3.34 -9.39 -0.80
N ARG A 85 3.71 -10.43 -0.04
CA ARG A 85 4.99 -10.49 0.70
C ARG A 85 6.20 -10.29 -0.19
N ARG A 86 6.19 -10.85 -1.40
CA ARG A 86 7.25 -10.64 -2.38
C ARG A 86 7.32 -9.18 -2.82
N ILE A 87 6.18 -8.53 -3.05
CA ILE A 87 6.13 -7.09 -3.36
C ILE A 87 6.71 -6.28 -2.20
N THR A 88 6.30 -6.53 -0.96
CA THR A 88 6.87 -5.89 0.25
C THR A 88 8.39 -6.05 0.30
N THR A 89 8.88 -7.28 0.12
CA THR A 89 10.32 -7.58 0.13
C THR A 89 11.07 -6.84 -0.98
N ILE A 90 10.49 -6.71 -2.17
CA ILE A 90 11.09 -5.95 -3.26
C ILE A 90 11.13 -4.46 -2.88
N ILE A 91 10.05 -3.91 -2.31
CA ILE A 91 10.02 -2.51 -1.85
C ILE A 91 11.09 -2.23 -0.79
N ASP A 92 11.33 -3.15 0.14
CA ASP A 92 12.43 -3.02 1.11
C ASP A 92 13.80 -2.91 0.42
N LEU A 93 14.03 -3.71 -0.64
CA LEU A 93 15.24 -3.59 -1.46
C LEU A 93 15.31 -2.25 -2.21
N LEU A 94 14.17 -1.75 -2.70
CA LEU A 94 14.09 -0.43 -3.34
C LEU A 94 14.48 0.70 -2.38
N ILE A 95 14.17 0.56 -1.09
CA ILE A 95 14.54 1.52 -0.06
C ILE A 95 16.04 1.43 0.23
N GLU A 96 16.56 0.22 0.48
CA GLU A 96 17.95 0.02 0.86
C GLU A 96 18.93 0.42 -0.26
N GLN A 97 18.57 0.18 -1.53
CA GLN A 97 19.43 0.52 -2.66
C GLN A 97 19.62 2.03 -2.86
N ILE A 98 18.81 2.90 -2.23
CA ILE A 98 19.06 4.35 -2.20
C ILE A 98 20.46 4.65 -1.66
N ARG A 99 20.95 3.85 -0.71
CA ARG A 99 22.31 4.03 -0.15
C ARG A 99 23.42 3.88 -1.18
N VAL A 100 23.19 3.08 -2.23
CA VAL A 100 24.13 2.93 -3.35
C VAL A 100 24.17 4.21 -4.18
N MET A 101 23.03 4.86 -4.40
CA MET A 101 23.00 6.18 -5.07
C MET A 101 23.63 7.28 -4.20
N GLU A 102 23.49 7.20 -2.87
CA GLU A 102 24.05 8.16 -1.92
C GLU A 102 25.60 8.12 -1.80
N THR A 103 26.28 7.19 -2.48
CA THR A 103 27.74 7.19 -2.59
C THR A 103 28.25 8.21 -3.60
N MET A 104 27.43 8.61 -4.58
CA MET A 104 27.74 9.68 -5.53
C MET A 104 27.69 11.03 -4.81
N THR A 105 28.68 11.90 -5.05
CA THR A 105 28.66 13.23 -4.43
C THR A 105 27.80 14.21 -5.23
N PRO A 106 27.28 15.28 -4.59
CA PRO A 106 26.56 16.32 -5.33
C PRO A 106 27.40 17.01 -6.41
N LEU A 107 28.72 17.08 -6.26
CA LEU A 107 29.61 17.65 -7.28
C LEU A 107 29.69 16.70 -8.50
N ASP A 108 29.92 15.41 -8.28
CA ASP A 108 29.96 14.41 -9.37
C ASP A 108 28.61 14.33 -10.10
N PHE A 109 27.50 14.51 -9.39
CA PHE A 109 26.18 14.60 -10.01
C PHE A 109 26.05 15.82 -10.93
N LEU A 110 26.63 16.97 -10.56
CA LEU A 110 26.56 18.19 -11.38
C LEU A 110 27.33 18.05 -12.70
N ASP A 111 28.37 17.21 -12.76
CA ASP A 111 29.16 17.00 -13.97
C ASP A 111 28.35 16.39 -15.13
N PHE A 112 27.24 15.71 -14.85
CA PHE A 112 26.37 15.17 -15.90
C PHE A 112 24.90 15.58 -15.84
N ARG A 113 24.49 16.33 -14.80
CA ARG A 113 23.10 16.76 -14.61
C ARG A 113 22.53 17.49 -15.82
N ASP A 114 23.32 18.30 -16.49
CA ASP A 114 22.87 19.11 -17.63
C ASP A 114 22.52 18.27 -18.86
N TYR A 115 23.09 17.06 -18.98
CA TYR A 115 22.72 16.11 -20.02
C TYR A 115 21.39 15.41 -19.75
N LEU A 116 20.80 15.55 -18.56
CA LEU A 116 19.55 14.87 -18.23
C LEU A 116 18.33 15.65 -18.70
N PHE A 117 18.40 16.97 -18.90
CA PHE A 117 17.24 17.78 -19.29
C PHE A 117 16.65 17.32 -20.65
N PRO A 118 15.31 17.24 -20.80
CA PRO A 118 14.24 17.48 -19.82
C PRO A 118 13.80 16.23 -19.02
N ALA A 119 14.58 15.16 -19.05
CA ALA A 119 14.21 13.89 -18.43
C ALA A 119 14.11 13.97 -16.90
N SER A 120 13.13 13.26 -16.34
CA SER A 120 12.95 13.17 -14.89
C SER A 120 12.21 11.90 -14.48
N GLY A 121 12.28 11.55 -13.19
CA GLY A 121 11.54 10.43 -12.61
C GLY A 121 10.01 10.55 -12.76
N PHE A 122 9.47 11.73 -13.07
CA PHE A 122 8.05 11.88 -13.44
C PHE A 122 7.67 11.05 -14.67
N GLN A 123 8.64 10.74 -15.53
CA GLN A 123 8.45 9.96 -16.75
C GLN A 123 8.60 8.45 -16.53
N SER A 124 8.75 7.96 -15.29
CA SER A 124 8.68 6.52 -15.01
C SER A 124 7.23 6.05 -15.11
N VAL A 125 6.88 5.47 -16.26
CA VAL A 125 5.54 4.92 -16.52
C VAL A 125 5.25 3.76 -15.60
N GLN A 126 6.20 2.85 -15.39
CA GLN A 126 5.97 1.67 -14.55
C GLN A 126 5.70 2.06 -13.10
N PHE A 127 6.36 3.09 -12.57
CA PHE A 127 6.04 3.60 -11.24
C PHE A 127 4.59 4.11 -11.15
N ARG A 128 4.11 4.82 -12.17
CA ARG A 128 2.69 5.25 -12.24
C ARG A 128 1.73 4.08 -12.40
N MET A 129 2.10 3.06 -13.18
CA MET A 129 1.33 1.83 -13.31
C MET A 129 1.21 1.14 -11.96
N VAL A 130 2.30 1.00 -11.18
CA VAL A 130 2.24 0.39 -9.84
C VAL A 130 1.27 1.14 -8.94
N GLU A 131 1.37 2.47 -8.88
CA GLU A 131 0.46 3.31 -8.08
C GLU A 131 -1.00 3.14 -8.51
N ALA A 132 -1.28 3.17 -9.82
CA ALA A 132 -2.63 3.03 -10.36
C ALA A 132 -3.20 1.63 -10.10
N THR A 133 -2.40 0.57 -10.34
CA THR A 133 -2.79 -0.83 -10.09
C THR A 133 -3.10 -1.07 -8.61
N LEU A 134 -2.35 -0.47 -7.68
CA LEU A 134 -2.63 -0.55 -6.26
C LEU A 134 -3.94 0.18 -5.88
N GLY A 135 -4.26 1.29 -6.55
CA GLY A 135 -5.50 2.04 -6.38
C GLY A 135 -5.34 3.52 -6.03
N LEU A 136 -4.21 4.15 -6.37
CA LEU A 136 -4.04 5.61 -6.26
C LEU A 136 -4.73 6.32 -7.42
N ARG A 137 -5.86 6.96 -7.13
CA ARG A 137 -6.70 7.66 -8.12
C ARG A 137 -6.05 8.94 -8.60
N GLU A 138 -6.50 9.45 -9.75
CA GLU A 138 -5.91 10.66 -10.33
C GLU A 138 -6.22 11.90 -9.48
N GLU A 139 -7.43 12.00 -8.95
CA GLU A 139 -7.91 13.09 -8.10
C GLU A 139 -7.20 13.17 -6.74
N ASP A 140 -6.65 12.05 -6.24
CA ASP A 140 -5.92 12.01 -4.97
C ASP A 140 -4.46 12.48 -5.13
N ARG A 141 -3.99 12.65 -6.38
CA ARG A 141 -2.60 13.03 -6.67
C ARG A 141 -2.39 14.53 -6.47
N ILE A 142 -1.17 14.87 -6.05
CA ILE A 142 -0.73 16.26 -6.02
C ILE A 142 -0.46 16.67 -7.46
N THR A 143 -1.31 17.54 -7.98
CA THR A 143 -1.13 18.12 -9.32
C THR A 143 0.02 19.12 -9.28
N TYR A 144 0.82 19.11 -10.34
CA TYR A 144 1.86 20.12 -10.55
C TYR A 144 1.34 21.11 -11.59
N HIS A 145 1.24 22.40 -11.22
CA HIS A 145 0.61 23.46 -12.02
C HIS A 145 -0.82 23.15 -12.50
N GLY A 146 -1.58 22.37 -11.72
CA GLY A 146 -2.95 21.98 -12.09
C GLY A 146 -3.03 21.12 -13.36
N LYS A 147 -1.91 20.52 -13.78
CA LYS A 147 -1.86 19.58 -14.91
C LYS A 147 -1.91 18.15 -14.41
N SER A 148 -2.52 17.28 -15.21
CA SER A 148 -2.50 15.85 -15.01
C SER A 148 -1.06 15.33 -15.00
N TYR A 149 -0.79 14.34 -14.15
CA TYR A 149 0.50 13.65 -14.11
C TYR A 149 0.81 12.95 -15.45
N LYS A 150 -0.20 12.72 -16.30
CA LYS A 150 -0.08 12.03 -17.58
C LYS A 150 0.53 12.85 -18.71
N ILE A 151 0.64 14.18 -18.53
CA ILE A 151 1.12 15.11 -19.58
C ILE A 151 2.53 14.79 -20.09
N VAL A 152 3.33 14.06 -19.30
CA VAL A 152 4.71 13.69 -19.63
C VAL A 152 4.84 12.39 -20.43
N PHE A 153 3.73 11.69 -20.68
CA PHE A 153 3.69 10.37 -21.33
C PHE A 153 3.17 10.44 -22.76
N THR A 154 3.58 9.47 -23.59
CA THR A 154 3.07 9.29 -24.96
C THR A 154 1.61 8.84 -24.96
N GLU A 155 0.90 9.00 -26.07
CA GLU A 155 -0.49 8.55 -26.22
C GLU A 155 -0.66 7.06 -25.89
N GLU A 156 0.27 6.21 -26.32
CA GLU A 156 0.28 4.78 -26.00
C GLU A 156 0.40 4.52 -24.50
N GLN A 157 1.30 5.23 -23.81
CA GLN A 157 1.50 5.11 -22.37
C GLN A 157 0.28 5.63 -21.60
N GLN A 158 -0.34 6.71 -22.06
CA GLN A 158 -1.58 7.24 -21.48
C GLN A 158 -2.74 6.26 -21.64
N ALA A 159 -2.88 5.62 -22.80
CA ALA A 159 -3.89 4.58 -23.04
C ALA A 159 -3.69 3.40 -22.08
N ARG A 160 -2.45 2.93 -21.91
CA ARG A 160 -2.14 1.84 -20.95
C ARG A 160 -2.46 2.21 -19.50
N LEU A 161 -2.18 3.45 -19.09
CA LEU A 161 -2.55 3.93 -17.75
C LEU A 161 -4.07 4.00 -17.59
N HIS A 162 -4.78 4.47 -18.61
CA HIS A 162 -6.24 4.51 -18.62
C HIS A 162 -6.86 3.11 -18.49
N ASP A 163 -6.32 2.12 -19.21
CA ASP A 163 -6.77 0.73 -19.11
C ASP A 163 -6.57 0.16 -17.69
N ILE A 164 -5.48 0.51 -17.01
CA ILE A 164 -5.22 0.11 -15.62
C ILE A 164 -6.20 0.79 -14.66
N GLU A 165 -6.37 2.10 -14.79
CA GLU A 165 -7.25 2.89 -13.93
C GLU A 165 -8.72 2.50 -14.06
N THR A 166 -9.14 2.02 -15.24
CA THR A 166 -10.52 1.57 -15.49
C THR A 166 -10.73 0.06 -15.29
N GLY A 167 -9.65 -0.73 -15.29
CA GLY A 167 -9.69 -2.19 -15.22
C GLY A 167 -9.93 -2.78 -13.83
N GLY A 168 -10.11 -1.95 -12.80
CA GLY A 168 -10.28 -2.37 -11.41
C GLY A 168 -8.94 -2.59 -10.71
N SER A 169 -8.67 -1.74 -9.72
CA SER A 169 -7.48 -1.72 -8.88
C SER A 169 -7.49 -2.81 -7.80
N LEU A 170 -6.32 -3.06 -7.20
CA LEU A 170 -6.21 -3.94 -6.04
C LEU A 170 -7.11 -3.47 -4.90
N PHE A 171 -7.15 -2.16 -4.63
CA PHE A 171 -8.03 -1.58 -3.62
C PHE A 171 -9.50 -2.01 -3.81
N GLU A 172 -10.06 -1.79 -5.00
CA GLU A 172 -11.46 -2.10 -5.31
C GLU A 172 -11.75 -3.61 -5.26
N LEU A 173 -10.78 -4.43 -5.66
CA LEU A 173 -10.92 -5.89 -5.60
C LEU A 173 -10.89 -6.42 -4.16
N ILE A 174 -10.03 -5.85 -3.31
CA ILE A 174 -9.98 -6.16 -1.88
C ILE A 174 -11.24 -5.68 -1.17
N GLU A 175 -11.71 -4.48 -1.48
CA GLU A 175 -12.98 -3.96 -0.96
C GLU A 175 -14.14 -4.91 -1.29
N LYS A 176 -14.32 -5.26 -2.57
CA LYS A 176 -15.34 -6.23 -2.99
C LYS A 176 -15.18 -7.60 -2.33
N TRP A 177 -13.95 -8.03 -2.07
CA TRP A 177 -13.71 -9.27 -1.34
C TRP A 177 -14.12 -9.16 0.14
N LEU A 178 -13.80 -8.05 0.79
CA LEU A 178 -14.21 -7.75 2.16
C LEU A 178 -15.74 -7.66 2.28
N GLU A 179 -16.44 -7.03 1.32
CA GLU A 179 -17.90 -6.95 1.30
C GLU A 179 -18.59 -8.33 1.19
N ARG A 180 -17.95 -9.28 0.51
CA ARG A 180 -18.44 -10.66 0.39
C ARG A 180 -18.19 -11.49 1.65
N THR A 181 -17.47 -10.95 2.63
CA THR A 181 -17.15 -11.65 3.86
C THR A 181 -18.45 -12.03 4.56
N PRO A 182 -18.80 -13.33 4.68
CA PRO A 182 -20.12 -13.78 5.15
C PRO A 182 -20.35 -13.53 6.65
N PHE A 183 -19.42 -12.84 7.31
CA PHE A 183 -19.27 -12.82 8.75
C PHE A 183 -19.99 -11.66 9.44
N LEU A 184 -20.72 -10.82 8.70
CA LEU A 184 -21.53 -9.76 9.30
C LEU A 184 -22.81 -10.32 9.97
N ARG A 185 -23.31 -11.48 9.53
CA ARG A 185 -24.44 -12.20 10.16
C ARG A 185 -24.21 -13.70 10.14
N PHE A 186 -23.88 -14.29 11.30
CA PHE A 186 -23.75 -15.73 11.44
C PHE A 186 -25.02 -16.34 12.06
N GLY A 187 -26.01 -16.64 11.22
CA GLY A 187 -27.33 -17.06 11.71
C GLY A 187 -27.91 -15.96 12.61
N ASP A 188 -28.06 -16.24 13.90
CA ASP A 188 -28.60 -15.31 14.90
C ASP A 188 -27.55 -14.39 15.55
N PHE A 189 -26.25 -14.57 15.26
CA PHE A 189 -25.19 -13.72 15.82
C PHE A 189 -24.98 -12.46 14.99
N ASP A 190 -25.27 -11.32 15.60
CA ASP A 190 -24.99 -9.98 15.10
C ASP A 190 -23.68 -9.46 15.71
N PHE A 191 -22.63 -9.44 14.90
CA PHE A 191 -21.30 -8.99 15.33
C PHE A 191 -21.31 -7.51 15.74
N LEU A 192 -22.02 -6.65 15.00
CA LEU A 192 -22.03 -5.21 15.26
C LEU A 192 -22.71 -4.90 16.58
N ALA A 193 -23.85 -5.54 16.88
CA ALA A 193 -24.52 -5.39 18.15
C ALA A 193 -23.63 -5.85 19.32
N ALA A 194 -23.03 -7.05 19.20
CA ALA A 194 -22.14 -7.59 20.24
C ALA A 194 -20.90 -6.72 20.46
N TYR A 195 -20.34 -6.18 19.38
CA TYR A 195 -19.19 -5.28 19.41
C TYR A 195 -19.56 -3.92 20.02
N GLN A 196 -20.72 -3.35 19.69
CA GLN A 196 -21.18 -2.09 20.28
C GLN A 196 -21.41 -2.22 21.78
N GLU A 197 -22.02 -3.32 22.23
CA GLU A 197 -22.15 -3.60 23.66
C GLU A 197 -20.78 -3.77 24.34
N ALA A 198 -19.80 -4.38 23.66
CA ALA A 198 -18.44 -4.51 24.16
C ALA A 198 -17.74 -3.14 24.31
N VAL A 199 -17.91 -2.25 23.33
CA VAL A 199 -17.41 -0.87 23.37
C VAL A 199 -18.07 -0.10 24.51
N ASP A 200 -19.39 -0.19 24.66
CA ASP A 200 -20.12 0.49 25.74
C ASP A 200 -19.69 0.00 27.12
N ARG A 201 -19.48 -1.32 27.30
CA ARG A 201 -18.93 -1.89 28.54
C ARG A 201 -17.51 -1.38 28.82
N MET A 202 -16.66 -1.34 27.80
CA MET A 202 -15.28 -0.84 27.92
C MET A 202 -15.26 0.63 28.36
N ILE A 203 -16.03 1.48 27.69
CA ILE A 203 -16.15 2.91 27.98
C ILE A 203 -16.72 3.12 29.39
N GLY A 204 -17.77 2.38 29.77
CA GLY A 204 -18.35 2.45 31.11
C GLY A 204 -17.36 2.05 32.20
N HIS A 205 -16.53 1.03 31.96
CA HIS A 205 -15.48 0.63 32.88
C HIS A 205 -14.39 1.71 33.01
N GLU A 206 -13.96 2.32 31.90
CA GLU A 206 -12.98 3.41 31.91
C GLU A 206 -13.50 4.64 32.65
N GLN A 207 -14.77 5.02 32.43
CA GLN A 207 -15.42 6.11 33.17
C GLN A 207 -15.49 5.81 34.67
N ALA A 208 -15.84 4.58 35.06
CA ALA A 208 -15.87 4.18 36.46
C ALA A 208 -14.47 4.23 37.10
N GLN A 209 -13.43 3.80 36.38
CA GLN A 209 -12.04 3.89 36.84
C GLN A 209 -11.58 5.33 37.02
N ILE A 210 -11.92 6.23 36.09
CA ILE A 210 -11.59 7.66 36.20
C ILE A 210 -12.26 8.26 37.43
N SER A 211 -13.56 8.04 37.61
CA SER A 211 -14.33 8.55 38.76
C SER A 211 -13.76 8.06 40.10
N ASN A 212 -13.42 6.77 40.19
CA ASN A 212 -12.91 6.13 41.41
C ASN A 212 -11.40 6.32 41.65
N SER A 213 -10.68 6.98 40.74
CA SER A 213 -9.23 7.19 40.86
C SER A 213 -8.88 8.27 41.89
N GLN A 214 -7.62 8.25 42.35
CA GLN A 214 -7.03 9.26 43.24
C GLN A 214 -6.49 10.50 42.49
N LEU A 215 -6.94 10.73 41.25
CA LEU A 215 -6.52 11.88 40.44
C LEU A 215 -7.15 13.17 40.93
N SER A 216 -6.54 14.31 40.56
CA SER A 216 -7.15 15.62 40.77
C SER A 216 -8.43 15.79 39.93
N ASP A 217 -9.34 16.64 40.37
CA ASP A 217 -10.62 16.88 39.67
C ASP A 217 -10.40 17.36 38.23
N SER A 218 -9.40 18.22 38.00
CA SER A 218 -9.03 18.68 36.66
C SER A 218 -8.54 17.53 35.76
N MET A 219 -7.77 16.58 36.30
CA MET A 219 -7.36 15.39 35.55
C MET A 219 -8.52 14.44 35.28
N LYS A 220 -9.46 14.29 36.22
CA LYS A 220 -10.68 13.50 36.01
C LYS A 220 -11.54 14.10 34.91
N GLU A 221 -11.76 15.42 34.93
CA GLU A 221 -12.53 16.13 33.91
C GLU A 221 -11.90 15.98 32.52
N MET A 222 -10.60 16.20 32.40
CA MET A 222 -9.87 16.02 31.14
C MET A 222 -10.04 14.59 30.60
N ARG A 223 -9.81 13.58 31.43
CA ARG A 223 -9.91 12.17 31.01
C ARG A 223 -11.34 11.78 30.63
N SER A 224 -12.34 12.24 31.39
CA SER A 224 -13.75 11.99 31.05
C SER A 224 -14.15 12.60 29.70
N ARG A 225 -13.60 13.77 29.34
CA ARG A 225 -13.80 14.34 27.98
C ARG A 225 -13.17 13.47 26.90
N MET A 226 -11.93 13.03 27.07
CA MET A 226 -11.24 12.16 26.09
C MET A 226 -12.00 10.84 25.84
N VAL A 227 -12.57 10.26 26.90
CA VAL A 227 -13.42 9.06 26.78
C VAL A 227 -14.72 9.37 26.03
N GLY A 228 -15.32 10.54 26.27
CA GLY A 228 -16.50 11.01 25.52
C GLY A 228 -16.21 11.22 24.03
N ASP A 229 -15.07 11.81 23.68
CA ASP A 229 -14.63 12.00 22.30
C ASP A 229 -14.41 10.64 21.61
N SER A 230 -13.78 9.70 22.31
CA SER A 230 -13.59 8.33 21.83
C SER A 230 -14.93 7.61 21.59
N SER A 231 -15.87 7.70 22.53
CA SER A 231 -17.23 7.15 22.38
C SER A 231 -17.95 7.70 21.14
N THR A 232 -17.78 9.01 20.90
CA THR A 232 -18.38 9.70 19.76
C THR A 232 -17.77 9.19 18.46
N TYR A 233 -16.44 9.04 18.40
CA TYR A 233 -15.74 8.46 17.26
C TYR A 233 -16.25 7.05 16.91
N PHE A 234 -16.36 6.13 17.88
CA PHE A 234 -16.91 4.79 17.64
C PHE A 234 -18.32 4.86 17.07
N LYS A 235 -19.19 5.71 17.63
CA LYS A 235 -20.58 5.85 17.14
C LYS A 235 -20.64 6.35 15.71
N HIS A 236 -19.82 7.33 15.34
CA HIS A 236 -19.80 7.87 13.98
C HIS A 236 -19.30 6.85 12.95
N VAL A 237 -18.22 6.11 13.26
CA VAL A 237 -17.66 5.14 12.30
C VAL A 237 -18.54 3.89 12.16
N LEU A 238 -19.24 3.48 13.23
CA LEU A 238 -20.14 2.32 13.19
C LEU A 238 -21.54 2.66 12.67
N ASP A 239 -21.88 3.95 12.54
CA ASP A 239 -23.11 4.38 11.91
C ASP A 239 -22.97 4.34 10.38
N ARG A 240 -23.88 3.62 9.71
CA ARG A 240 -23.80 3.43 8.26
C ARG A 240 -23.99 4.73 7.49
N GLU A 241 -24.96 5.55 7.87
CA GLU A 241 -25.28 6.79 7.15
C GLU A 241 -24.12 7.78 7.24
N GLU A 242 -23.51 7.90 8.42
CA GLU A 242 -22.36 8.76 8.65
C GLU A 242 -21.11 8.24 7.92
N HIS A 243 -20.85 6.93 7.93
CA HIS A 243 -19.75 6.36 7.16
C HIS A 243 -19.94 6.57 5.65
N GLU A 244 -21.15 6.37 5.13
CA GLU A 244 -21.47 6.63 3.72
C GLU A 244 -21.29 8.13 3.37
N ARG A 245 -21.59 9.04 4.30
CA ARG A 245 -21.27 10.47 4.16
C ARG A 245 -19.76 10.72 4.09
N MET A 246 -18.97 10.06 4.93
CA MET A 246 -17.50 10.15 4.92
C MET A 246 -16.90 9.61 3.62
N VAL A 247 -17.47 8.55 3.06
CA VAL A 247 -17.07 8.03 1.73
C VAL A 247 -17.40 9.04 0.64
N ALA A 248 -18.59 9.64 0.67
CA ALA A 248 -19.00 10.65 -0.30
C ALA A 248 -18.16 11.94 -0.24
N SER A 249 -17.65 12.32 0.94
CA SER A 249 -16.76 13.48 1.11
C SER A 249 -15.28 13.18 0.84
N GLY A 250 -14.89 11.91 0.67
CA GLY A 250 -13.50 11.45 0.51
C GLY A 250 -12.69 11.36 1.83
N GLU A 251 -13.36 11.49 2.97
CA GLU A 251 -12.79 11.25 4.31
C GLU A 251 -12.51 9.76 4.54
N ALA A 252 -13.32 8.89 3.95
CA ALA A 252 -13.08 7.45 3.85
C ALA A 252 -13.12 7.02 2.37
N ARG A 253 -12.51 5.88 2.06
CA ARG A 253 -12.57 5.22 0.74
C ARG A 253 -13.25 3.86 0.80
N LEU A 254 -12.96 3.05 1.83
CA LEU A 254 -13.57 1.74 2.03
C LEU A 254 -15.07 1.89 2.31
N SER A 255 -15.87 1.04 1.70
CA SER A 255 -17.29 0.89 2.02
C SER A 255 -17.49 0.51 3.50
N TYR A 256 -18.70 0.76 4.00
CA TYR A 256 -19.06 0.42 5.38
C TYR A 256 -18.87 -1.08 5.64
N ASP A 257 -19.41 -1.92 4.77
CA ASP A 257 -19.34 -3.38 4.92
C ASP A 257 -17.89 -3.89 4.86
N ALA A 258 -17.06 -3.34 3.98
CA ALA A 258 -15.63 -3.65 3.94
C ALA A 258 -14.89 -3.22 5.21
N THR A 259 -15.24 -2.05 5.77
CA THR A 259 -14.68 -1.53 7.03
C THR A 259 -15.00 -2.45 8.20
N ILE A 260 -16.26 -2.88 8.33
CA ILE A 260 -16.67 -3.80 9.40
C ILE A 260 -16.04 -5.19 9.23
N ALA A 261 -15.91 -5.69 8.00
CA ALA A 261 -15.22 -6.95 7.73
C ALA A 261 -13.73 -6.86 8.11
N ALA A 262 -13.04 -5.77 7.75
CA ALA A 262 -11.65 -5.54 8.14
C ALA A 262 -11.49 -5.45 9.66
N LEU A 263 -12.41 -4.78 10.35
CA LEU A 263 -12.46 -4.72 11.82
C LEU A 263 -12.58 -6.13 12.43
N LEU A 264 -13.55 -6.93 11.97
CA LEU A 264 -13.74 -8.30 12.42
C LEU A 264 -12.47 -9.14 12.24
N ILE A 265 -11.86 -9.09 11.06
CA ILE A 265 -10.61 -9.81 10.74
C ILE A 265 -9.50 -9.42 11.74
N ASN A 266 -9.37 -8.14 12.08
CA ASN A 266 -8.36 -7.67 13.01
C ASN A 266 -8.59 -8.13 14.45
N LEU A 267 -9.85 -8.07 14.92
CA LEU A 267 -10.23 -8.45 16.28
C LEU A 267 -10.11 -9.97 16.51
N TYR A 268 -10.46 -10.77 15.50
CA TYR A 268 -10.49 -12.24 15.59
C TYR A 268 -9.41 -12.93 14.76
N ARG A 269 -8.29 -12.26 14.46
CA ARG A 269 -7.16 -12.78 13.66
C ARG A 269 -6.57 -14.11 14.12
N ASP A 270 -6.76 -14.46 15.40
CA ASP A 270 -6.28 -15.70 15.99
C ASP A 270 -7.17 -16.91 15.59
N GLN A 271 -8.36 -16.65 15.03
CA GLN A 271 -9.21 -17.69 14.45
C GLN A 271 -8.57 -18.23 13.15
N PRO A 272 -8.51 -19.57 12.96
CA PRO A 272 -7.78 -20.15 11.85
C PRO A 272 -8.13 -19.62 10.45
N ILE A 273 -9.42 -19.45 10.14
CA ILE A 273 -9.85 -18.94 8.83
C ILE A 273 -9.51 -17.46 8.61
N LEU A 274 -9.32 -16.70 9.69
CA LEU A 274 -9.03 -15.26 9.65
C LEU A 274 -7.53 -14.96 9.64
N ASN A 275 -6.69 -15.95 9.87
CA ASN A 275 -5.24 -15.76 9.90
C ASN A 275 -4.69 -15.26 8.55
N ILE A 276 -5.04 -15.91 7.44
CA ILE A 276 -4.58 -15.48 6.10
C ILE A 276 -5.18 -14.11 5.71
N PRO A 277 -6.51 -13.88 5.87
CA PRO A 277 -7.11 -12.55 5.73
C PRO A 277 -6.38 -11.45 6.49
N PHE A 278 -6.08 -11.67 7.77
CA PHE A 278 -5.36 -10.70 8.58
C PHE A 278 -3.97 -10.40 8.02
N ASN A 279 -3.18 -11.44 7.73
CA ASN A 279 -1.85 -11.28 7.15
C ASN A 279 -1.91 -10.56 5.79
N LEU A 280 -2.94 -10.80 4.99
CA LEU A 280 -3.12 -10.10 3.73
C LEU A 280 -3.32 -8.60 3.95
N LEU A 281 -4.24 -8.23 4.85
CA LEU A 281 -4.47 -6.81 5.18
C LEU A 281 -3.19 -6.17 5.75
N THR A 282 -2.42 -6.90 6.55
CA THR A 282 -1.10 -6.45 7.02
C THR A 282 -0.12 -6.20 5.87
N GLU A 283 -0.04 -7.08 4.86
CA GLU A 283 0.85 -6.84 3.73
C GLU A 283 0.44 -5.62 2.88
N LEU A 284 -0.87 -5.33 2.77
CA LEU A 284 -1.32 -4.10 2.10
C LEU A 284 -0.83 -2.85 2.83
N LEU A 285 -0.87 -2.86 4.17
CA LEU A 285 -0.30 -1.79 5.00
C LEU A 285 1.21 -1.70 4.82
N ASN A 286 1.93 -2.83 4.85
CA ASN A 286 3.39 -2.85 4.64
C ASN A 286 3.78 -2.28 3.27
N ILE A 287 3.01 -2.58 2.21
CA ILE A 287 3.24 -2.02 0.88
C ILE A 287 3.04 -0.50 0.88
N ASP A 288 1.97 0.00 1.51
CA ASP A 288 1.69 1.45 1.57
C ASP A 288 2.78 2.19 2.37
N GLU A 289 3.14 1.67 3.54
CA GLU A 289 4.21 2.19 4.41
C GLU A 289 5.57 2.16 3.70
N GLY A 290 5.88 1.07 3.00
CA GLY A 290 7.11 0.90 2.23
C GLY A 290 7.20 1.91 1.08
N LEU A 291 6.10 2.13 0.33
CA LEU A 291 6.06 3.14 -0.73
C LEU A 291 6.19 4.56 -0.17
N THR A 292 5.52 4.88 0.94
CA THR A 292 5.70 6.16 1.65
C THR A 292 7.15 6.34 2.09
N THR A 293 7.75 5.31 2.69
CA THR A 293 9.15 5.35 3.13
C THR A 293 10.10 5.55 1.95
N TRP A 294 9.88 4.85 0.84
CA TRP A 294 10.67 5.01 -0.38
C TRP A 294 10.58 6.44 -0.91
N ARG A 295 9.37 7.03 -1.02
CA ARG A 295 9.18 8.42 -1.46
C ARG A 295 9.92 9.40 -0.58
N TYR A 296 9.83 9.21 0.74
CA TYR A 296 10.50 10.08 1.71
C TYR A 296 12.03 9.95 1.61
N ARG A 297 12.56 8.73 1.56
CA ARG A 297 14.01 8.49 1.38
C ARG A 297 14.52 9.04 0.07
N HIS A 298 13.76 8.89 -1.01
CA HIS A 298 14.07 9.51 -2.30
C HIS A 298 14.08 11.04 -2.19
N ALA A 299 13.09 11.65 -1.51
CA ALA A 299 13.07 13.10 -1.27
C ALA A 299 14.30 13.59 -0.48
N GLN A 300 14.72 12.85 0.55
CA GLN A 300 15.92 13.16 1.34
C GLN A 300 17.20 13.07 0.50
N MET A 301 17.33 12.02 -0.31
CA MET A 301 18.45 11.88 -1.25
C MET A 301 18.48 13.04 -2.25
N VAL A 302 17.32 13.42 -2.82
CA VAL A 302 17.21 14.57 -3.73
C VAL A 302 17.63 15.87 -3.05
N MET A 303 17.21 16.10 -1.79
CA MET A 303 17.64 17.27 -1.03
C MET A 303 19.16 17.31 -0.85
N ARG A 304 19.80 16.16 -0.60
CA ARG A 304 21.25 16.05 -0.53
C ARG A 304 21.94 16.35 -1.87
N MET A 305 21.37 15.88 -2.99
CA MET A 305 21.95 16.01 -4.32
C MET A 305 21.81 17.41 -4.93
N ILE A 306 20.64 18.07 -4.76
CA ILE A 306 20.34 19.34 -5.43
C ILE A 306 19.92 20.48 -4.50
N GLY A 307 19.73 20.24 -3.21
CA GLY A 307 19.22 21.23 -2.26
C GLY A 307 17.88 21.81 -2.71
N ASN A 308 17.75 23.13 -2.64
CA ASN A 308 16.54 23.87 -3.04
C ASN A 308 16.45 24.15 -4.56
N LYS A 309 17.34 23.57 -5.38
CA LYS A 309 17.28 23.76 -6.83
C LYS A 309 16.02 23.10 -7.40
N ILE A 310 15.43 23.73 -8.42
CA ILE A 310 14.32 23.16 -9.18
C ILE A 310 14.80 21.86 -9.86
N GLY A 311 13.98 20.81 -9.77
CA GLY A 311 14.26 19.53 -10.43
C GLY A 311 14.22 19.66 -11.96
N THR A 312 14.89 18.75 -12.69
CA THR A 312 14.90 18.77 -14.16
C THR A 312 13.51 18.64 -14.79
N GLY A 313 12.55 18.02 -14.07
CA GLY A 313 11.13 17.94 -14.44
C GLY A 313 10.27 19.14 -14.01
N GLY A 314 10.87 20.23 -13.51
CA GLY A 314 10.18 21.47 -13.18
C GLY A 314 9.65 21.60 -11.74
N SER A 315 9.40 20.50 -11.02
CA SER A 315 8.88 20.56 -9.64
C SER A 315 9.76 21.37 -8.67
N SER A 316 9.19 21.79 -7.52
CA SER A 316 9.94 22.39 -6.41
C SER A 316 10.98 21.45 -5.78
N GLY A 317 11.17 20.24 -6.33
CA GLY A 317 12.19 19.30 -5.92
C GLY A 317 11.77 18.57 -4.65
N HIS A 318 12.50 18.80 -3.57
CA HIS A 318 12.32 18.12 -2.30
C HIS A 318 10.90 18.27 -1.72
N ASP A 319 10.38 19.49 -1.62
CA ASP A 319 9.11 19.77 -0.93
C ASP A 319 7.92 19.06 -1.60
N TYR A 320 7.90 19.05 -2.94
CA TYR A 320 6.88 18.31 -3.68
C TYR A 320 6.97 16.81 -3.36
N LEU A 321 8.17 16.22 -3.43
CA LEU A 321 8.38 14.79 -3.20
C LEU A 321 8.02 14.39 -1.76
N ALA A 322 8.40 15.21 -0.77
CA ALA A 322 8.07 14.98 0.63
C ALA A 322 6.55 14.96 0.85
N ARG A 323 5.81 15.92 0.26
CA ARG A 323 4.34 15.94 0.34
C ARG A 323 3.69 14.71 -0.33
N THR A 324 4.27 14.18 -1.40
CA THR A 324 3.74 12.94 -2.01
C THR A 324 3.81 11.74 -1.06
N ALA A 325 4.80 11.69 -0.16
CA ALA A 325 4.94 10.61 0.81
C ALA A 325 3.76 10.56 1.81
N GLU A 326 3.23 11.72 2.17
CA GLU A 326 2.10 11.83 3.09
C GLU A 326 0.75 11.65 2.38
N GLN A 327 0.59 12.24 1.19
CA GLN A 327 -0.71 12.31 0.52
C GLN A 327 -1.06 11.05 -0.27
N HIS A 328 -0.09 10.31 -0.80
CA HIS A 328 -0.34 9.19 -1.73
C HIS A 328 -0.58 7.84 -1.04
N LYS A 329 -1.09 7.85 0.20
CA LYS A 329 -1.46 6.63 0.93
C LYS A 329 -2.73 6.02 0.35
N ILE A 330 -2.65 4.78 -0.10
CA ILE A 330 -3.73 4.10 -0.82
C ILE A 330 -4.67 3.40 0.16
N PHE A 331 -4.12 2.80 1.23
CA PHE A 331 -4.85 1.95 2.17
C PHE A 331 -5.06 2.64 3.52
N ARG A 332 -5.26 3.97 3.52
CA ARG A 332 -5.44 4.80 4.73
C ARG A 332 -6.49 4.23 5.69
N ASP A 333 -7.60 3.74 5.16
CA ASP A 333 -8.70 3.27 6.01
C ASP A 333 -8.35 1.99 6.77
N LEU A 334 -7.47 1.14 6.20
CA LEU A 334 -6.95 -0.03 6.92
C LEU A 334 -6.08 0.39 8.12
N HIS A 335 -5.33 1.49 8.03
CA HIS A 335 -4.62 2.04 9.20
C HIS A 335 -5.62 2.50 10.28
N ASN A 336 -6.71 3.15 9.86
CA ASN A 336 -7.72 3.69 10.76
C ASN A 336 -8.51 2.61 11.50
N ILE A 337 -8.52 1.35 11.03
CA ILE A 337 -9.08 0.21 11.79
C ILE A 337 -8.44 0.10 13.17
N SER A 338 -7.16 0.48 13.32
CA SER A 338 -6.48 0.46 14.62
C SER A 338 -7.18 1.32 15.69
N SER A 339 -7.81 2.43 15.26
CA SER A 339 -8.60 3.31 16.13
C SER A 339 -9.89 2.66 16.64
N LEU A 340 -10.33 1.58 16.00
CA LEU A 340 -11.53 0.81 16.36
C LEU A 340 -11.19 -0.44 17.19
N LEU A 341 -9.92 -0.69 17.50
CA LEU A 341 -9.57 -1.89 18.27
C LEU A 341 -9.92 -1.70 19.75
N ILE A 342 -10.48 -2.75 20.34
CA ILE A 342 -10.74 -2.83 21.79
C ILE A 342 -9.83 -3.90 22.43
N PRO A 343 -9.56 -3.82 23.74
CA PRO A 343 -8.78 -4.82 24.45
C PRO A 343 -9.38 -6.22 24.29
N ARG A 344 -8.51 -7.24 24.22
CA ARG A 344 -8.94 -8.65 24.14
C ARG A 344 -9.88 -9.06 25.26
N SER A 345 -9.70 -8.50 26.47
CA SER A 345 -10.56 -8.73 27.63
C SER A 345 -12.00 -8.21 27.47
N SER A 346 -12.21 -7.30 26.51
CA SER A 346 -13.51 -6.68 26.23
C SER A 346 -14.16 -7.27 24.99
N LEU A 347 -13.45 -8.08 24.20
CA LEU A 347 -13.99 -8.68 22.98
C LEU A 347 -15.23 -9.52 23.30
N PRO A 348 -16.28 -9.45 22.47
CA PRO A 348 -17.41 -10.34 22.64
C PRO A 348 -17.00 -11.79 22.32
N ASP A 349 -17.40 -12.71 23.19
CA ASP A 349 -17.22 -14.14 22.95
C ASP A 349 -18.01 -14.55 21.71
N LEU A 350 -17.38 -15.35 20.85
CA LEU A 350 -18.05 -15.91 19.68
C LEU A 350 -18.97 -17.05 20.12
N PRO A 351 -20.24 -17.10 19.68
CA PRO A 351 -21.08 -18.23 19.97
C PRO A 351 -20.44 -19.53 19.45
N PRO A 352 -20.60 -20.68 20.12
CA PRO A 352 -19.91 -21.92 19.74
C PRO A 352 -20.16 -22.36 18.29
N ALA A 353 -21.30 -22.00 17.69
CA ALA A 353 -21.57 -22.28 16.28
C ALA A 353 -20.71 -21.42 15.32
N VAL A 354 -20.49 -20.15 15.68
CA VAL A 354 -19.66 -19.20 14.93
C VAL A 354 -18.20 -19.53 15.07
N GLU A 355 -17.74 -19.75 16.31
CA GLU A 355 -16.37 -20.20 16.58
C GLU A 355 -16.05 -21.47 15.80
N ARG A 356 -17.00 -22.41 15.73
CA ARG A 356 -16.84 -23.61 14.90
C ARG A 356 -16.78 -23.34 13.39
N GLY A 357 -17.47 -22.32 12.90
CA GLY A 357 -17.40 -21.91 11.49
C GLY A 357 -16.06 -21.28 11.12
N LEU A 358 -15.34 -20.73 12.11
CA LEU A 358 -14.06 -20.05 11.92
C LEU A 358 -12.84 -20.94 12.24
N GLY A 359 -13.06 -22.07 12.91
CA GLY A 359 -12.04 -23.04 13.32
C GLY A 359 -11.87 -24.23 12.38
N PHE A 360 -10.78 -24.99 12.58
CA PHE A 360 -10.60 -26.28 11.93
C PHE A 360 -11.31 -27.38 12.72
N HIS A 361 -12.32 -28.01 12.14
CA HIS A 361 -13.03 -29.13 12.75
C HIS A 361 -12.78 -30.43 12.00
N PHE A 362 -11.88 -31.24 12.54
CA PHE A 362 -11.67 -32.61 12.09
C PHE A 362 -12.53 -33.52 12.95
N ARG A 363 -13.53 -34.18 12.36
CA ARG A 363 -14.15 -35.33 13.01
C ARG A 363 -13.19 -36.50 12.84
N ASN A 364 -12.74 -37.10 13.95
CA ASN A 364 -12.19 -38.44 13.89
C ASN A 364 -13.35 -39.36 13.46
N THR A 365 -13.27 -39.90 12.25
CA THR A 365 -14.13 -41.01 11.80
C THR A 365 -13.82 -42.27 12.58
#